data_AF-A0A9Q0UCH1-F1
#
_entry.id   AF-A0A9Q0UCH1-F1
#
_cell.length_a   1.000
_cell.length_b   1.000
_cell.length_c   1.000
_cell.angle_alpha   90.00
_cell.angle_beta   90.00
_cell.angle_gamma   90.00
#
_symmetry.space_group_name_H-M   'P 1'
#
loop_
_entity.id
_entity.type
_entity.pdbx_description
1 polymer ?
#
loop_
_entity_poly.entity_id
_entity_poly.type
_entity_poly.pdbx_seq_one_letter_code
_entity_poly.pdbx_strand_id
1 'polypeptide(L)'
;MAQLKAISSCSSLNLSVHVPKSDLMLCNNNVSFSKKSALFQELGARNSELQGDAVVSNKGNGLRVHCNTGIQAVLSHDKATEVSEAAKTKGLRGKLNKVVLAYSGGLDTSVIVPWLRENYGCEVVCFTADVGQGVGELEGLEQKAKASGACQLVVKDLQEEFVRDFIFPCLRAGAIYERKYLLGTSMARPVIAKAMVDVAKEVGADAVAHGCTGKGNDQVRFELTFFALNPELNVVAPWREWDITGREDAIEYAKKHNVPVPVTKKSIYSRDRNLWHLSHEGDILEDPANEPREDMYMMSISPEAAPDKPEYVEIGMVSGLPVSVNGVKLSPASLLSKLNEIGGKHGIGRIDMVENRLVGMKSRGVYETPGGTILFTAARELESLTLDRETMQVKDSLALKYAELVYAGRWFDPLRESMDAFMEKITEKTNGSVRLKLYKGSVSVASRTSPNSLYREDISSFESGQIYDQADAAGFIRLYGLPMRVRAMLEKGI
;
A
#
# COMPACT_ATOMS: atom_id res chain seq x y z
N MET A 1 8.41 22.91 -46.21
CA MET A 1 8.49 22.01 -47.39
C MET A 1 8.40 20.59 -46.85
N ALA A 2 7.18 20.03 -46.80
CA ALA A 2 6.67 18.95 -47.66
C ALA A 2 7.30 17.58 -47.31
N GLN A 3 6.58 16.50 -46.99
CA GLN A 3 5.17 16.16 -47.19
C GLN A 3 4.77 14.96 -46.30
N LEU A 4 3.52 14.95 -45.83
CA LEU A 4 2.81 13.81 -45.26
C LEU A 4 2.53 12.70 -46.30
N LYS A 5 2.41 11.45 -45.84
CA LYS A 5 1.43 10.47 -46.39
C LYS A 5 0.87 9.58 -45.27
N ALA A 6 -0.44 9.70 -45.07
CA ALA A 6 -1.27 8.74 -44.37
C ALA A 6 -1.83 7.73 -45.38
N ILE A 7 -2.02 6.47 -44.98
CA ILE A 7 -2.78 5.46 -45.72
C ILE A 7 -3.88 4.93 -44.79
N SER A 8 -5.11 5.08 -45.25
CA SER A 8 -6.32 4.47 -44.68
C SER A 8 -6.74 3.30 -45.58
N SER A 9 -7.26 2.23 -45.00
CA SER A 9 -8.37 1.49 -45.62
C SER A 9 -9.09 0.62 -44.60
N CYS A 10 -10.40 0.87 -44.47
CA CYS A 10 -11.37 0.00 -43.83
C CYS A 10 -11.52 -1.34 -44.58
N SER A 11 -11.85 -2.40 -43.87
CA SER A 11 -12.79 -3.42 -44.38
C SER A 11 -13.64 -3.96 -43.25
N SER A 12 -14.95 -3.70 -43.34
CA SER A 12 -16.01 -4.26 -42.51
C SER A 12 -16.48 -5.57 -43.15
N LEU A 13 -16.42 -6.65 -42.38
CA LEU A 13 -17.02 -7.93 -42.73
C LEU A 13 -18.51 -7.89 -42.37
N ASN A 14 -19.37 -7.76 -43.39
CA ASN A 14 -20.80 -8.00 -43.28
C ASN A 14 -21.08 -9.49 -43.50
N LEU A 15 -21.53 -10.18 -42.45
CA LEU A 15 -22.14 -11.50 -42.55
C LEU A 15 -23.59 -11.33 -43.02
N SER A 16 -23.92 -11.98 -44.14
CA SER A 16 -25.26 -12.09 -44.69
C SER A 16 -26.06 -13.18 -43.97
N VAL A 17 -27.22 -12.81 -43.42
CA VAL A 17 -28.22 -13.75 -42.91
C VAL A 17 -29.41 -13.76 -43.87
N HIS A 18 -29.70 -14.94 -44.42
CA HIS A 18 -30.89 -15.23 -45.21
C HIS A 18 -32.15 -15.16 -44.33
N VAL A 19 -33.15 -14.40 -44.76
CA VAL A 19 -34.53 -14.44 -44.24
C VAL A 19 -35.47 -14.70 -45.43
N PRO A 20 -36.35 -15.73 -45.39
CA PRO A 20 -37.41 -15.87 -46.38
C PRO A 20 -38.65 -15.04 -46.02
N LYS A 21 -39.30 -14.50 -47.05
CA LYS A 21 -40.56 -13.75 -47.03
C LYS A 21 -41.79 -14.67 -47.14
N SER A 22 -42.80 -14.42 -46.31
CA SER A 22 -44.27 -14.53 -46.53
C SER A 22 -44.93 -14.55 -45.13
N ASP A 23 -45.96 -13.81 -44.74
CA ASP A 23 -47.15 -13.30 -45.45
C ASP A 23 -47.68 -11.99 -44.83
N LEU A 24 -48.32 -11.19 -45.69
CA LEU A 24 -49.16 -10.05 -45.35
C LEU A 24 -50.52 -10.50 -44.81
N MET A 25 -51.02 -9.86 -43.76
CA MET A 25 -52.45 -9.65 -43.54
C MET A 25 -52.67 -8.34 -42.76
N LEU A 26 -53.54 -7.51 -43.34
CA LEU A 26 -53.95 -6.18 -42.90
C LEU A 26 -54.78 -6.21 -41.62
N CYS A 27 -54.65 -5.19 -40.76
CA CYS A 27 -55.80 -4.55 -40.12
C CYS A 27 -55.45 -3.14 -39.62
N ASN A 28 -56.13 -2.15 -40.19
CA ASN A 28 -56.18 -0.75 -39.74
C ASN A 28 -56.90 -0.62 -38.39
N ASN A 29 -56.47 0.33 -37.55
CA ASN A 29 -57.31 1.48 -37.13
C ASN A 29 -56.56 2.47 -36.22
N ASN A 30 -56.40 3.68 -36.76
CA ASN A 30 -56.53 5.01 -36.17
C ASN A 30 -56.34 5.22 -34.65
N VAL A 31 -55.40 6.10 -34.26
CA VAL A 31 -55.68 7.34 -33.50
C VAL A 31 -54.67 8.43 -33.91
N SER A 32 -55.19 9.64 -34.10
CA SER A 32 -54.57 10.86 -34.62
C SER A 32 -53.98 11.79 -33.56
N PHE A 33 -52.84 12.40 -33.91
CA PHE A 33 -52.36 13.79 -33.69
C PHE A 33 -52.49 14.54 -32.34
N SER A 34 -51.36 15.07 -31.89
CA SER A 34 -51.19 16.51 -31.59
C SER A 34 -49.75 16.97 -31.86
N LYS A 35 -49.63 18.03 -32.66
CA LYS A 35 -48.40 18.78 -33.02
C LYS A 35 -48.25 20.01 -32.13
N LYS A 36 -47.01 20.39 -31.81
CA LYS A 36 -46.44 21.77 -31.82
C LYS A 36 -44.95 21.69 -31.43
N SER A 37 -44.03 21.77 -32.38
CA SER A 37 -43.31 22.96 -32.90
C SER A 37 -42.31 23.58 -31.91
N ALA A 38 -41.02 23.32 -32.15
CA ALA A 38 -39.98 24.32 -32.55
C ALA A 38 -39.23 24.87 -31.32
N LEU A 39 -37.91 25.11 -31.31
CA LEU A 39 -37.05 25.73 -32.32
C LEU A 39 -35.57 25.41 -31.99
N PHE A 40 -34.72 25.35 -33.02
CA PHE A 40 -33.25 25.34 -32.97
C PHE A 40 -32.67 26.62 -32.32
N GLN A 41 -31.60 26.52 -31.53
CA GLN A 41 -30.41 27.35 -31.76
C GLN A 41 -29.15 26.85 -31.03
N GLU A 42 -28.05 27.07 -31.72
CA GLU A 42 -26.69 26.60 -31.56
C GLU A 42 -25.84 27.56 -30.70
N LEU A 43 -24.65 27.09 -30.32
CA LEU A 43 -23.41 27.81 -29.97
C LEU A 43 -23.23 28.39 -28.55
N GLY A 44 -22.08 28.04 -27.96
CA GLY A 44 -21.42 28.90 -26.98
C GLY A 44 -20.52 28.21 -25.97
N ALA A 45 -19.42 27.58 -26.41
CA ALA A 45 -18.31 27.26 -25.52
C ALA A 45 -17.69 28.56 -24.97
N ARG A 46 -17.51 28.66 -23.64
CA ARG A 46 -16.63 29.66 -23.01
C ARG A 46 -15.84 29.02 -21.87
N ASN A 47 -14.52 29.04 -22.05
CA ASN A 47 -13.51 28.95 -21.01
C ASN A 47 -13.67 30.11 -20.02
N SER A 48 -13.48 29.84 -18.73
CA SER A 48 -13.27 30.89 -17.71
C SER A 48 -11.95 30.62 -16.98
N GLU A 49 -10.95 31.41 -17.35
CA GLU A 49 -9.77 31.71 -16.56
C GLU A 49 -10.21 32.48 -15.29
N LEU A 50 -9.61 32.15 -14.14
CA LEU A 50 -9.66 32.99 -12.94
C LEU A 50 -8.23 33.31 -12.54
N GLN A 51 -7.80 34.53 -12.90
CA GLN A 51 -6.69 35.23 -12.26
C GLN A 51 -7.14 35.82 -10.92
N GLY A 52 -6.17 35.90 -10.00
CA GLY A 52 -6.37 36.22 -8.60
C GLY A 52 -6.55 37.69 -8.27
N ASP A 53 -6.88 37.92 -7.01
CA ASP A 53 -6.77 39.21 -6.35
C ASP A 53 -6.00 39.07 -5.05
N ALA A 54 -4.97 39.91 -4.92
CA ALA A 54 -4.15 40.09 -3.73
C ALA A 54 -4.85 41.06 -2.77
N VAL A 55 -4.97 40.68 -1.50
CA VAL A 55 -5.33 41.61 -0.42
C VAL A 55 -4.23 41.58 0.64
N VAL A 56 -3.59 42.74 0.79
CA VAL A 56 -2.65 43.08 1.85
C VAL A 56 -3.46 43.45 3.11
N SER A 57 -3.18 42.79 4.24
CA SER A 57 -3.33 43.42 5.56
C SER A 57 -2.34 42.81 6.56
N ASN A 58 -1.94 43.62 7.54
CA ASN A 58 -0.66 43.58 8.22
C ASN A 58 -0.83 43.19 9.70
N LYS A 59 0.15 42.44 10.23
CA LYS A 59 0.57 42.24 11.64
C LYS A 59 -0.31 41.41 12.62
N GLY A 60 0.33 40.37 13.16
CA GLY A 60 0.23 40.05 14.60
C GLY A 60 0.35 38.58 15.02
N ASN A 61 1.54 38.18 15.47
CA ASN A 61 1.86 37.05 16.38
C ASN A 61 1.75 35.58 15.91
N GLY A 62 2.87 35.08 15.38
CA GLY A 62 3.75 34.19 16.16
C GLY A 62 3.33 32.74 16.40
N LEU A 63 3.63 31.86 15.44
CA LEU A 63 4.09 30.49 15.67
C LEU A 63 4.93 30.05 14.45
N ARG A 64 6.25 30.12 14.60
CA ARG A 64 7.21 29.65 13.58
C ARG A 64 7.27 28.13 13.62
N VAL A 65 6.71 27.49 12.60
CA VAL A 65 7.08 26.13 12.20
C VAL A 65 8.43 26.25 11.48
N HIS A 66 9.49 25.69 12.06
CA HIS A 66 10.77 25.50 11.38
C HIS A 66 10.79 24.07 10.83
N CYS A 67 10.57 23.94 9.52
CA CYS A 67 10.94 22.76 8.74
C CYS A 67 11.62 23.26 7.47
N ASN A 68 12.95 23.27 7.50
CA ASN A 68 13.83 23.21 6.34
C ASN A 68 15.28 23.23 6.85
N THR A 69 15.82 22.06 7.17
CA THR A 69 17.26 21.86 7.23
C THR A 69 17.64 20.88 6.13
N GLY A 70 17.80 21.40 4.91
CA GLY A 70 18.71 20.79 3.97
C GLY A 70 20.13 21.03 4.49
N ILE A 71 20.82 19.96 4.90
CA ILE A 71 22.23 20.06 5.28
C ILE A 71 23.07 19.86 4.02
N GLN A 72 23.77 20.94 3.64
CA GLN A 72 24.73 21.01 2.56
C GLN A 72 26.06 20.39 2.98
N ALA A 73 26.61 19.50 2.16
CA ALA A 73 27.86 18.80 2.40
C ALA A 73 29.07 19.76 2.40
N VAL A 74 29.97 19.58 3.37
CA VAL A 74 31.32 20.15 3.37
C VAL A 74 32.24 19.14 2.68
N LEU A 75 32.78 19.51 1.52
CA LEU A 75 33.89 18.80 0.89
C LEU A 75 35.19 19.26 1.56
N SER A 76 35.88 18.35 2.25
CA SER A 76 37.29 18.53 2.58
C SER A 76 38.11 17.53 1.77
N HIS A 77 39.01 18.06 0.93
CA HIS A 77 39.92 17.32 0.06
C HIS A 77 40.77 16.29 0.81
N ASP A 78 40.93 15.12 0.19
CA ASP A 78 41.85 14.07 0.61
C ASP A 78 43.31 14.45 0.35
N LYS A 79 44.13 14.28 1.39
CA LYS A 79 45.56 13.99 1.24
C LYS A 79 45.70 12.55 0.79
N ALA A 80 46.35 12.36 -0.35
CA ALA A 80 46.76 11.05 -0.83
C ALA A 80 47.56 10.31 0.26
N THR A 81 47.05 9.17 0.70
CA THR A 81 47.77 8.23 1.55
C THR A 81 48.11 7.03 0.68
N GLU A 82 49.39 6.81 0.44
CA GLU A 82 49.93 5.66 -0.30
C GLU A 82 49.52 4.36 0.41
N VAL A 83 48.82 3.48 -0.30
CA VAL A 83 48.52 2.12 0.17
C VAL A 83 49.66 1.22 -0.28
N SER A 84 50.36 0.64 0.69
CA SER A 84 51.41 -0.35 0.50
C SER A 84 50.89 -1.61 -0.20
N GLU A 85 51.52 -1.98 -1.31
CA GLU A 85 51.32 -3.25 -2.02
C GLU A 85 51.77 -4.45 -1.16
N ALA A 86 50.86 -5.07 -0.41
CA ALA A 86 51.01 -6.46 0.05
C ALA A 86 49.72 -7.02 0.68
N ALA A 87 48.68 -7.26 -0.11
CA ALA A 87 47.70 -8.29 0.18
C ALA A 87 47.03 -8.73 -1.13
N LYS A 88 47.24 -9.99 -1.52
CA LYS A 88 46.53 -10.62 -2.64
C LYS A 88 45.04 -10.71 -2.28
N THR A 89 44.25 -9.75 -2.74
CA THR A 89 42.79 -9.74 -2.57
C THR A 89 42.14 -10.70 -3.56
N LYS A 90 41.27 -11.59 -3.05
CA LYS A 90 40.16 -12.15 -3.84
C LYS A 90 39.50 -10.98 -4.59
N GLY A 91 39.44 -11.05 -5.92
CA GLY A 91 39.24 -9.89 -6.78
C GLY A 91 37.98 -9.07 -6.49
N LEU A 92 38.12 -7.75 -6.66
CA LEU A 92 37.01 -6.79 -6.70
C LEU A 92 35.93 -7.30 -7.68
N ARG A 93 34.69 -7.42 -7.21
CA ARG A 93 33.56 -7.92 -7.99
C ARG A 93 33.01 -6.83 -8.89
N GLY A 94 33.72 -6.50 -9.97
CA GLY A 94 33.38 -5.31 -10.75
C GLY A 94 33.61 -4.02 -9.95
N LYS A 95 33.83 -2.90 -10.65
CA LYS A 95 34.08 -1.61 -10.01
C LYS A 95 32.79 -0.79 -10.03
N LEU A 96 32.34 -0.35 -8.86
CA LEU A 96 31.25 0.63 -8.70
C LEU A 96 31.83 1.94 -8.19
N ASN A 97 31.25 3.07 -8.57
CA ASN A 97 31.72 4.37 -8.09
C ASN A 97 31.08 4.71 -6.75
N LYS A 98 29.74 4.62 -6.65
CA LYS A 98 28.99 5.01 -5.45
C LYS A 98 27.70 4.21 -5.33
N VAL A 99 27.45 3.71 -4.12
CA VAL A 99 26.29 2.87 -3.79
C VAL A 99 25.40 3.57 -2.77
N VAL A 100 24.09 3.58 -2.99
CA VAL A 100 23.09 3.93 -1.96
C VAL A 100 22.61 2.66 -1.26
N LEU A 101 22.92 2.52 0.03
CA LEU A 101 22.57 1.38 0.86
C LEU A 101 21.31 1.66 1.68
N ALA A 102 20.28 0.80 1.57
CA ALA A 102 19.19 0.75 2.54
C ALA A 102 19.74 0.41 3.93
N TYR A 103 19.71 1.37 4.85
CA TYR A 103 20.40 1.31 6.13
C TYR A 103 19.41 1.47 7.28
N SER A 104 19.30 0.45 8.13
CA SER A 104 18.49 0.47 9.35
C SER A 104 19.32 0.67 10.61
N GLY A 105 20.66 0.66 10.50
CA GLY A 105 21.52 0.63 11.67
C GLY A 105 21.51 -0.71 12.40
N GLY A 106 20.92 -1.76 11.86
CA GLY A 106 21.09 -3.12 12.35
C GLY A 106 22.52 -3.65 12.11
N LEU A 107 22.88 -4.76 12.77
CA LEU A 107 24.17 -5.44 12.61
C LEU A 107 24.49 -5.65 11.12
N ASP A 108 23.58 -6.27 10.38
CA ASP A 108 23.77 -6.66 8.99
C ASP A 108 24.05 -5.43 8.10
N THR A 109 23.21 -4.41 8.16
CA THR A 109 23.39 -3.19 7.35
C THR A 109 24.64 -2.40 7.73
N SER A 110 25.09 -2.45 8.98
CA SER A 110 26.36 -1.83 9.39
C SER A 110 27.58 -2.61 8.88
N VAL A 111 27.48 -3.94 8.78
CA VAL A 111 28.52 -4.81 8.21
C VAL A 111 28.62 -4.65 6.69
N ILE A 112 27.50 -4.41 6.00
CA ILE A 112 27.47 -4.19 4.55
C ILE A 112 28.31 -2.98 4.13
N VAL A 113 28.38 -1.92 4.93
CA VAL A 113 29.12 -0.69 4.59
C VAL A 113 30.61 -0.96 4.31
N PRO A 114 31.42 -1.52 5.23
CA PRO A 114 32.81 -1.85 4.94
C PRO A 114 32.94 -2.96 3.89
N TRP A 115 31.98 -3.89 3.82
CA TRP A 115 32.00 -4.96 2.82
C TRP A 115 31.88 -4.42 1.39
N LEU A 116 30.99 -3.47 1.13
CA LEU A 116 30.86 -2.81 -0.18
C LEU A 116 32.16 -2.11 -0.56
N ARG A 117 32.80 -1.41 0.39
CA ARG A 117 34.07 -0.72 0.14
C ARG A 117 35.19 -1.70 -0.18
N GLU A 118 35.30 -2.81 0.56
CA GLU A 118 36.33 -3.84 0.35
C GLU A 118 36.15 -4.57 -0.99
N ASN A 119 34.91 -4.89 -1.37
CA ASN A 119 34.63 -5.78 -2.51
C ASN A 119 34.32 -5.06 -3.82
N TYR A 120 33.88 -3.80 -3.77
CA TYR A 120 33.54 -3.00 -4.95
C TYR A 120 34.38 -1.72 -5.09
N GLY A 121 35.10 -1.31 -4.04
CA GLY A 121 35.94 -0.10 -4.06
C GLY A 121 35.14 1.21 -4.18
N CYS A 122 33.87 1.21 -3.77
CA CYS A 122 32.94 2.31 -3.97
C CYS A 122 32.78 3.20 -2.73
N GLU A 123 32.29 4.42 -2.92
CA GLU A 123 31.70 5.23 -1.85
C GLU A 123 30.34 4.65 -1.43
N VAL A 124 30.01 4.72 -0.14
CA VAL A 124 28.73 4.22 0.39
C VAL A 124 27.95 5.36 1.03
N VAL A 125 26.78 5.65 0.46
CA VAL A 125 25.77 6.54 1.03
C VAL A 125 24.73 5.67 1.73
N CYS A 126 24.64 5.77 3.05
CA CYS A 126 23.55 5.13 3.79
C CYS A 126 22.25 5.92 3.58
N PHE A 127 21.15 5.22 3.36
CA PHE A 127 19.82 5.80 3.24
C PHE A 127 18.86 5.16 4.26
N THR A 128 18.14 6.01 4.99
CA THR A 128 17.11 5.59 5.93
C THR A 128 15.83 6.35 5.64
N ALA A 129 14.73 5.62 5.47
CA ALA A 129 13.41 6.20 5.38
C ALA A 129 12.73 6.15 6.75
N ASP A 130 12.21 7.27 7.24
CA ASP A 130 11.26 7.26 8.34
C ASP A 130 9.86 7.00 7.77
N VAL A 131 9.39 5.78 7.99
CA VAL A 131 8.05 5.30 7.63
C VAL A 131 7.22 5.01 8.89
N GLY A 132 7.61 5.59 10.04
CA GLY A 132 6.90 5.47 11.32
C GLY A 132 7.39 4.34 12.22
N GLN A 133 8.64 3.89 12.06
CA GLN A 133 9.27 2.90 12.94
C GLN A 133 9.53 3.42 14.37
N GLY A 134 9.55 4.75 14.56
CA GLY A 134 9.73 5.42 15.84
C GLY A 134 11.10 6.09 16.00
N VAL A 135 11.14 7.18 16.78
CA VAL A 135 12.32 8.07 16.91
C VAL A 135 13.56 7.33 17.43
N GLY A 136 13.39 6.37 18.34
CA GLY A 136 14.50 5.60 18.91
C GLY A 136 15.30 4.77 17.90
N GLU A 137 14.71 4.43 16.74
CA GLU A 137 15.41 3.73 15.65
C GLU A 137 16.30 4.68 14.81
N LEU A 138 16.10 5.99 14.94
CA LEU A 138 16.86 7.02 14.21
C LEU A 138 17.98 7.64 15.06
N GLU A 139 17.92 7.49 16.37
CA GLU A 139 18.92 8.04 17.30
C GLU A 139 20.30 7.38 17.11
N GLY A 140 21.35 8.20 17.01
CA GLY A 140 22.73 7.71 16.88
C GLY A 140 23.09 7.13 15.50
N LEU A 141 22.14 7.14 14.55
CA LEU A 141 22.28 6.47 13.27
C LEU A 141 23.38 7.07 12.39
N GLU A 142 23.52 8.40 12.42
CA GLU A 142 24.55 9.13 11.66
C GLU A 142 25.96 8.80 12.17
N GLN A 143 26.17 8.85 13.49
CA GLN A 143 27.45 8.48 14.10
C GLN A 143 27.81 7.04 13.76
N LYS A 144 26.82 6.13 13.80
CA LYS A 144 27.00 4.73 13.47
C LYS A 144 27.35 4.49 12.00
N ALA A 145 26.65 5.15 11.08
CA ALA A 145 26.92 5.05 9.64
C ALA A 145 28.35 5.53 9.31
N LYS A 146 28.76 6.68 9.85
CA LYS A 146 30.12 7.21 9.71
C LYS A 146 31.17 6.27 10.30
N ALA A 147 30.94 5.76 11.50
CA ALA A 147 31.84 4.79 12.15
C ALA A 147 31.95 3.47 11.37
N SER A 148 30.91 3.09 10.62
CA SER A 148 30.94 1.92 9.72
C SER A 148 31.65 2.21 8.39
N GLY A 149 31.98 3.48 8.11
CA GLY A 149 32.72 3.89 6.92
C GLY A 149 31.87 4.45 5.78
N ALA A 150 30.63 4.85 6.03
CA ALA A 150 29.80 5.53 5.03
C ALA A 150 30.28 6.97 4.84
N CYS A 151 30.24 7.49 3.60
CA CYS A 151 30.60 8.88 3.32
C CYS A 151 29.46 9.85 3.66
N GLN A 152 28.21 9.37 3.69
CA GLN A 152 27.02 10.17 3.96
C GLN A 152 25.90 9.29 4.54
N LEU A 153 25.04 9.87 5.38
CA LEU A 153 23.73 9.34 5.72
C LEU A 153 22.66 10.31 5.20
N VAL A 154 21.66 9.78 4.49
CA VAL A 154 20.46 10.52 4.08
C VAL A 154 19.28 9.93 4.81
N VAL A 155 18.56 10.77 5.57
CA VAL A 155 17.30 10.39 6.23
C VAL A 155 16.16 11.16 5.58
N LYS A 156 15.15 10.46 5.06
CA LYS A 156 13.93 11.08 4.50
C LYS A 156 12.72 10.70 5.35
N ASP A 157 11.95 11.69 5.80
CA ASP A 157 10.62 11.47 6.37
C ASP A 157 9.63 11.19 5.24
N LEU A 158 9.10 9.97 5.23
CA LEU A 158 8.16 9.47 4.23
C LEU A 158 6.83 9.07 4.86
N GLN A 159 6.55 9.44 6.11
CA GLN A 159 5.34 8.96 6.81
C GLN A 159 4.06 9.37 6.09
N GLU A 160 3.93 10.65 5.71
CA GLU A 160 2.74 11.15 5.01
C GLU A 160 2.60 10.56 3.60
N GLU A 161 3.70 10.42 2.85
CA GLU A 161 3.69 9.77 1.53
C GLU A 161 3.31 8.29 1.66
N PHE A 162 3.89 7.58 2.63
CA PHE A 162 3.61 6.17 2.87
C PHE A 162 2.13 5.94 3.16
N VAL A 163 1.50 6.74 4.02
CA VAL A 163 0.09 6.56 4.31
C VAL A 163 -0.79 6.95 3.11
N ARG A 164 -0.55 8.13 2.53
CA ARG A 164 -1.41 8.69 1.48
C ARG A 164 -1.32 7.91 0.16
N ASP A 165 -0.11 7.54 -0.25
CA ASP A 165 0.15 7.08 -1.61
C ASP A 165 0.36 5.56 -1.69
N PHE A 166 0.50 4.86 -0.56
CA PHE A 166 0.71 3.40 -0.52
C PHE A 166 -0.34 2.66 0.32
N ILE A 167 -0.56 3.10 1.56
CA ILE A 167 -1.54 2.45 2.44
C ILE A 167 -2.98 2.71 1.97
N PHE A 168 -3.32 3.97 1.71
CA PHE A 168 -4.68 4.35 1.35
C PHE A 168 -5.19 3.70 0.04
N PRO A 169 -4.37 3.55 -1.03
CA PRO A 169 -4.75 2.74 -2.18
C PRO A 169 -5.06 1.28 -1.81
N CYS A 170 -4.23 0.63 -0.99
CA CYS A 170 -4.50 -0.74 -0.54
C CYS A 170 -5.77 -0.85 0.32
N LEU A 171 -6.00 0.15 1.20
CA LEU A 171 -7.22 0.26 2.00
C LEU A 171 -8.45 0.38 1.11
N ARG A 172 -8.43 1.30 0.15
CA ARG A 172 -9.53 1.51 -0.82
C ARG A 172 -9.78 0.25 -1.64
N ALA A 173 -8.73 -0.43 -2.07
CA ALA A 173 -8.86 -1.69 -2.81
C ALA A 173 -9.47 -2.82 -1.96
N GLY A 174 -9.39 -2.75 -0.62
CA GLY A 174 -9.75 -3.86 0.25
C GLY A 174 -8.71 -4.99 0.22
N ALA A 175 -7.43 -4.65 -0.01
CA ALA A 175 -6.37 -5.62 -0.23
C ALA A 175 -5.96 -6.35 1.06
N ILE A 176 -6.32 -7.64 1.17
CA ILE A 176 -5.95 -8.52 2.29
C ILE A 176 -5.32 -9.79 1.74
N TYR A 177 -4.06 -10.04 2.10
CA TYR A 177 -3.34 -11.23 1.67
C TYR A 177 -3.70 -12.44 2.53
N GLU A 178 -4.03 -13.56 1.87
CA GLU A 178 -4.41 -14.83 2.49
C GLU A 178 -5.41 -14.66 3.66
N ARG A 179 -6.39 -13.77 3.45
CA ARG A 179 -7.53 -13.48 4.36
C ARG A 179 -7.18 -12.75 5.66
N LYS A 180 -5.90 -12.61 6.01
CA LYS A 180 -5.48 -12.05 7.31
C LYS A 180 -4.49 -10.89 7.19
N TYR A 181 -3.50 -10.97 6.31
CA TYR A 181 -2.37 -10.04 6.32
C TYR A 181 -2.70 -8.73 5.59
N LEU A 182 -2.56 -7.61 6.30
CA LEU A 182 -2.82 -6.27 5.79
C LEU A 182 -1.58 -5.63 5.12
N LEU A 183 -0.65 -6.43 4.59
CA LEU A 183 0.41 -6.00 3.66
C LEU A 183 1.41 -4.96 4.19
N GLY A 184 1.52 -4.74 5.50
CA GLY A 184 2.25 -3.59 6.06
C GLY A 184 3.71 -3.47 5.63
N THR A 185 4.46 -4.58 5.67
CA THR A 185 5.85 -4.62 5.21
C THR A 185 5.91 -4.51 3.69
N SER A 186 4.96 -5.15 3.00
CA SER A 186 4.89 -5.19 1.53
C SER A 186 4.71 -3.79 0.93
N MET A 187 3.90 -2.93 1.57
CA MET A 187 3.66 -1.56 1.14
C MET A 187 4.82 -0.61 1.47
N ALA A 188 5.57 -0.86 2.54
CA ALA A 188 6.70 -0.01 2.93
C ALA A 188 7.88 -0.11 1.95
N ARG A 189 8.12 -1.28 1.36
CA ARG A 189 9.28 -1.49 0.48
C ARG A 189 9.28 -0.63 -0.79
N PRO A 190 8.18 -0.52 -1.56
CA PRO A 190 8.19 0.32 -2.77
C PRO A 190 8.38 1.82 -2.47
N VAL A 191 7.87 2.35 -1.34
CA VAL A 191 8.12 3.76 -0.98
C VAL A 191 9.58 4.02 -0.61
N ILE A 192 10.20 3.10 0.15
CA ILE A 192 11.63 3.18 0.51
C ILE A 192 12.49 3.06 -0.75
N ALA A 193 12.21 2.07 -1.60
CA ALA A 193 12.96 1.82 -2.82
C ALA A 193 12.85 2.98 -3.83
N LYS A 194 11.66 3.58 -3.97
CA LYS A 194 11.45 4.80 -4.77
C LYS A 194 12.35 5.94 -4.28
N ALA A 195 12.33 6.23 -2.98
CA ALA A 195 13.16 7.28 -2.42
C ALA A 195 14.67 6.99 -2.56
N MET A 196 15.09 5.72 -2.51
CA MET A 196 16.48 5.33 -2.78
C MET A 196 16.89 5.61 -4.22
N VAL A 197 16.03 5.36 -5.20
CA VAL A 197 16.30 5.68 -6.61
C VAL A 197 16.46 7.19 -6.80
N ASP A 198 15.59 7.98 -6.16
CA ASP A 198 15.70 9.45 -6.16
C ASP A 198 17.03 9.91 -5.55
N VAL A 199 17.41 9.35 -4.39
CA VAL A 199 18.69 9.67 -3.73
C VAL A 199 19.88 9.23 -4.57
N ALA A 200 19.83 8.06 -5.21
CA ALA A 200 20.90 7.58 -6.07
C ALA A 200 21.18 8.57 -7.21
N LYS A 201 20.12 9.11 -7.82
CA LYS A 201 20.22 10.19 -8.80
C LYS A 201 20.78 11.48 -8.21
N GLU A 202 20.31 11.90 -7.03
CA GLU A 202 20.77 13.12 -6.34
C GLU A 202 22.27 13.09 -6.02
N VAL A 203 22.80 11.93 -5.62
CA VAL A 203 24.21 11.78 -5.18
C VAL A 203 25.16 11.27 -6.27
N GLY A 204 24.64 10.98 -7.46
CA GLY A 204 25.40 10.42 -8.58
C GLY A 204 25.88 8.98 -8.33
N ALA A 205 25.06 8.17 -7.67
CA ALA A 205 25.32 6.75 -7.48
C ALA A 205 24.97 5.93 -8.74
N ASP A 206 25.82 4.96 -9.05
CA ASP A 206 25.62 4.00 -10.14
C ASP A 206 25.06 2.66 -9.65
N ALA A 207 24.74 2.58 -8.35
CA ALA A 207 24.23 1.39 -7.72
C ALA A 207 23.37 1.65 -6.47
N VAL A 208 22.51 0.69 -6.16
CA VAL A 208 21.75 0.58 -4.91
C VAL A 208 22.04 -0.76 -4.25
N ALA A 209 21.97 -0.80 -2.92
CA ALA A 209 22.19 -2.01 -2.14
C ALA A 209 21.16 -2.19 -1.04
N HIS A 210 20.87 -3.44 -0.68
CA HIS A 210 19.96 -3.77 0.42
C HIS A 210 20.44 -4.96 1.26
N GLY A 211 20.02 -4.99 2.52
CA GLY A 211 20.33 -6.07 3.47
C GLY A 211 19.35 -7.24 3.49
N CYS A 212 18.42 -7.35 2.54
CA CYS A 212 17.46 -8.46 2.50
C CYS A 212 18.15 -9.81 2.27
N THR A 213 17.68 -10.86 2.95
CA THR A 213 18.17 -12.24 2.76
C THR A 213 17.60 -12.85 1.48
N GLY A 214 18.26 -13.91 0.98
CA GLY A 214 17.79 -14.68 -0.18
C GLY A 214 16.50 -15.49 0.02
N LYS A 215 15.96 -15.53 1.25
CA LYS A 215 14.75 -16.31 1.62
C LYS A 215 13.50 -15.45 1.83
N GLY A 216 13.67 -14.13 1.91
CA GLY A 216 12.58 -13.19 2.15
C GLY A 216 11.94 -12.68 0.87
N ASN A 217 10.70 -12.19 0.98
CA ASN A 217 10.01 -11.51 -0.12
C ASN A 217 10.59 -10.11 -0.38
N ASP A 218 11.24 -9.48 0.61
CA ASP A 218 11.67 -8.09 0.52
C ASP A 218 12.74 -7.84 -0.55
N GLN A 219 13.62 -8.80 -0.82
CA GLN A 219 14.58 -8.69 -1.93
C GLN A 219 13.83 -8.44 -3.26
N VAL A 220 12.74 -9.18 -3.50
CA VAL A 220 11.94 -9.05 -4.73
C VAL A 220 11.27 -7.68 -4.77
N ARG A 221 10.75 -7.20 -3.64
CA ARG A 221 10.03 -5.92 -3.56
C ARG A 221 10.94 -4.72 -3.81
N PHE A 222 12.14 -4.72 -3.24
CA PHE A 222 13.15 -3.69 -3.50
C PHE A 222 13.59 -3.74 -4.96
N GLU A 223 14.01 -4.90 -5.46
CA GLU A 223 14.62 -5.03 -6.78
C GLU A 223 13.65 -4.77 -7.93
N LEU A 224 12.41 -5.28 -7.85
CA LEU A 224 11.40 -4.97 -8.85
C LEU A 224 11.07 -3.47 -8.90
N THR A 225 11.12 -2.79 -7.75
CA THR A 225 10.95 -1.32 -7.71
C THR A 225 12.14 -0.61 -8.37
N PHE A 226 13.37 -1.04 -8.08
CA PHE A 226 14.56 -0.49 -8.73
C PHE A 226 14.50 -0.68 -10.25
N PHE A 227 14.16 -1.87 -10.73
CA PHE A 227 14.02 -2.14 -12.16
C PHE A 227 12.92 -1.30 -12.83
N ALA A 228 11.80 -1.08 -12.13
CA ALA A 228 10.70 -0.30 -12.67
C ALA A 228 11.04 1.20 -12.76
N LEU A 229 11.79 1.75 -11.81
CA LEU A 229 12.04 3.19 -11.70
C LEU A 229 13.37 3.64 -12.32
N ASN A 230 14.40 2.80 -12.27
CA ASN A 230 15.68 3.06 -12.90
C ASN A 230 16.43 1.74 -13.20
N PRO A 231 16.21 1.12 -14.37
CA PRO A 231 16.84 -0.14 -14.75
C PRO A 231 18.35 -0.04 -15.03
N GLU A 232 18.93 1.17 -15.05
CA GLU A 232 20.37 1.36 -15.25
C GLU A 232 21.19 1.22 -13.96
N LEU A 233 20.54 1.27 -12.79
CA LEU A 233 21.22 1.09 -11.50
C LEU A 233 21.65 -0.37 -11.32
N ASN A 234 22.92 -0.56 -10.93
CA ASN A 234 23.36 -1.86 -10.46
C ASN A 234 22.71 -2.16 -9.09
N VAL A 235 22.29 -3.40 -8.89
CA VAL A 235 21.74 -3.84 -7.60
C VAL A 235 22.77 -4.75 -6.93
N VAL A 236 23.19 -4.39 -5.72
CA VAL A 236 24.07 -5.22 -4.89
C VAL A 236 23.27 -5.81 -3.73
N ALA A 237 23.32 -7.14 -3.60
CA ALA A 237 22.62 -7.86 -2.54
C ALA A 237 23.62 -8.77 -1.80
N PRO A 238 24.31 -8.25 -0.77
CA PRO A 238 25.42 -8.93 -0.12
C PRO A 238 25.08 -10.34 0.38
N TRP A 239 23.87 -10.58 0.88
CA TRP A 239 23.41 -11.91 1.32
C TRP A 239 23.40 -13.00 0.24
N ARG A 240 23.46 -12.63 -1.05
CA ARG A 240 23.57 -13.57 -2.16
C ARG A 240 25.00 -13.75 -2.66
N GLU A 241 25.93 -12.99 -2.09
CA GLU A 241 27.24 -12.76 -2.64
C GLU A 241 28.38 -13.07 -1.67
N TRP A 242 28.24 -12.67 -0.40
CA TRP A 242 29.28 -12.75 0.60
C TRP A 242 29.42 -14.16 1.19
N ASP A 243 30.50 -14.38 1.92
CA ASP A 243 30.80 -15.64 2.61
C ASP A 243 30.27 -15.62 4.08
N ILE A 244 29.50 -14.60 4.49
CA ILE A 244 28.92 -14.48 5.85
C ILE A 244 27.64 -15.33 5.92
N THR A 245 27.65 -16.36 6.76
CA THR A 245 26.56 -17.36 6.81
C THR A 245 25.57 -17.12 7.93
N GLY A 246 25.94 -16.32 8.94
CA GLY A 246 25.12 -16.09 10.11
C GLY A 246 25.53 -14.87 10.93
N ARG A 247 24.88 -14.73 12.09
CA ARG A 247 25.04 -13.58 12.99
C ARG A 247 26.45 -13.52 13.60
N GLU A 248 27.00 -14.67 13.97
CA GLU A 248 28.32 -14.79 14.56
C GLU A 248 29.41 -14.33 13.59
N ASP A 249 29.35 -14.78 12.34
CA ASP A 249 30.24 -14.34 11.25
C ASP A 249 30.14 -12.82 11.05
N ALA A 250 28.93 -12.26 11.06
CA ALA A 250 28.72 -10.82 10.94
C ALA A 250 29.32 -10.04 12.11
N ILE A 251 29.24 -10.57 13.34
CA ILE A 251 29.88 -9.98 14.53
C ILE A 251 31.40 -10.01 14.40
N GLU A 252 31.98 -11.13 13.93
CA GLU A 252 33.42 -11.24 13.71
C GLU A 252 33.90 -10.26 12.63
N TYR A 253 33.18 -10.18 11.52
CA TYR A 253 33.47 -9.23 10.45
C TYR A 253 33.37 -7.78 10.94
N ALA A 254 32.35 -7.45 11.74
CA ALA A 254 32.20 -6.15 12.36
C ALA A 254 33.39 -5.80 13.27
N LYS A 255 33.84 -6.74 14.11
CA LYS A 255 35.02 -6.55 14.97
C LYS A 255 36.29 -6.30 14.15
N LYS A 256 36.52 -7.09 13.10
CA LYS A 256 37.68 -6.93 12.21
C LYS A 256 37.74 -5.55 11.55
N HIS A 257 36.57 -4.95 11.27
CA HIS A 257 36.45 -3.65 10.62
C HIS A 257 36.11 -2.50 11.58
N ASN A 258 36.20 -2.72 12.91
CA ASN A 258 35.89 -1.74 13.94
C ASN A 258 34.48 -1.13 13.83
N VAL A 259 33.51 -1.88 13.30
CA VAL A 259 32.12 -1.45 13.20
C VAL A 259 31.48 -1.52 14.59
N PRO A 260 30.85 -0.43 15.09
CA PRO A 260 30.18 -0.45 16.37
C PRO A 260 28.93 -1.35 16.33
N VAL A 261 29.00 -2.50 17.01
CA VAL A 261 27.87 -3.44 17.13
C VAL A 261 27.11 -3.18 18.44
N PRO A 262 25.78 -3.04 18.41
CA PRO A 262 24.99 -2.96 19.64
C PRO A 262 25.11 -4.28 20.40
N VAL A 263 25.61 -4.22 21.63
CA VAL A 263 26.04 -5.39 22.44
C VAL A 263 24.86 -6.11 23.10
N THR A 264 23.62 -5.79 22.77
CA THR A 264 22.46 -6.30 23.52
C THR A 264 21.86 -7.55 22.88
N LYS A 265 21.78 -8.63 23.68
CA LYS A 265 20.96 -9.84 23.41
C LYS A 265 19.44 -9.58 23.48
N LYS A 266 19.00 -8.32 23.41
CA LYS A 266 17.73 -7.89 24.01
C LYS A 266 16.47 -8.35 23.27
N SER A 267 16.56 -8.80 22.04
CA SER A 267 15.44 -9.49 21.43
C SER A 267 15.82 -10.59 20.46
N ILE A 268 15.12 -11.69 20.62
CA ILE A 268 15.25 -12.95 19.87
C ILE A 268 14.41 -12.95 18.59
N TYR A 269 13.35 -12.12 18.54
CA TYR A 269 12.49 -11.99 17.36
C TYR A 269 13.08 -11.05 16.32
N SER A 270 12.94 -11.43 15.05
CA SER A 270 13.05 -10.50 13.92
C SER A 270 11.80 -9.62 13.89
N ARG A 271 11.98 -8.31 13.81
CA ARG A 271 10.89 -7.33 13.82
C ARG A 271 11.04 -6.34 12.68
N ASP A 272 9.92 -6.00 12.07
CA ASP A 272 9.83 -4.90 11.10
C ASP A 272 8.61 -4.04 11.43
N ARG A 273 8.89 -2.81 11.86
CA ARG A 273 7.91 -1.82 12.31
C ARG A 273 7.82 -0.68 11.31
N ASN A 274 6.60 -0.24 11.06
CA ASN A 274 6.32 1.03 10.39
C ASN A 274 5.01 1.60 10.95
N LEU A 275 4.51 2.69 10.38
CA LEU A 275 3.31 3.35 10.87
C LEU A 275 2.04 2.49 10.73
N TRP A 276 2.01 1.58 9.76
CA TRP A 276 0.86 0.69 9.55
C TRP A 276 0.84 -0.47 10.54
N HIS A 277 1.98 -1.12 10.73
CA HIS A 277 2.05 -2.36 11.49
C HIS A 277 3.41 -2.63 12.16
N LEU A 278 3.42 -3.68 12.97
CA LEU A 278 4.63 -4.36 13.41
C LEU A 278 4.50 -5.84 13.09
N SER A 279 5.52 -6.43 12.48
CA SER A 279 5.64 -7.87 12.26
C SER A 279 6.66 -8.51 13.20
N HIS A 280 6.41 -9.77 13.55
CA HIS A 280 7.27 -10.60 14.39
C HIS A 280 7.47 -11.96 13.72
N GLU A 281 8.72 -12.38 13.61
CA GLU A 281 9.12 -13.68 13.08
C GLU A 281 10.33 -14.24 13.83
N GLY A 282 10.60 -15.53 13.64
CA GLY A 282 11.77 -16.21 14.18
C GLY A 282 11.61 -16.72 15.62
N ASP A 283 12.66 -17.38 16.11
CA ASP A 283 12.72 -17.98 17.45
C ASP A 283 11.53 -18.92 17.71
N ILE A 284 10.82 -18.79 18.84
CA ILE A 284 9.73 -19.71 19.20
C ILE A 284 8.58 -19.72 18.17
N LEU A 285 8.44 -18.67 17.35
CA LEU A 285 7.39 -18.59 16.35
C LEU A 285 7.65 -19.53 15.17
N GLU A 286 8.88 -19.99 14.95
CA GLU A 286 9.20 -20.89 13.84
C GLU A 286 8.45 -22.22 13.93
N ASP A 287 8.12 -22.67 15.15
CA ASP A 287 7.19 -23.76 15.37
C ASP A 287 5.75 -23.21 15.50
N PRO A 288 4.85 -23.49 14.55
CA PRO A 288 3.46 -23.05 14.60
C PRO A 288 2.66 -23.58 15.80
N ALA A 289 3.16 -24.60 16.50
CA ALA A 289 2.52 -25.12 17.71
C ALA A 289 2.76 -24.24 18.96
N ASN A 290 3.75 -23.36 18.93
CA ASN A 290 4.03 -22.46 20.06
C ASN A 290 3.10 -21.25 20.06
N GLU A 291 2.49 -20.93 21.20
CA GLU A 291 1.71 -19.71 21.36
C GLU A 291 2.62 -18.46 21.38
N PRO A 292 2.24 -17.36 20.70
CA PRO A 292 2.98 -16.10 20.81
C PRO A 292 2.98 -15.57 22.25
N ARG A 293 4.15 -15.22 22.78
CA ARG A 293 4.26 -14.69 24.15
C ARG A 293 3.79 -13.25 24.24
N GLU A 294 3.21 -12.87 25.38
CA GLU A 294 2.67 -11.51 25.57
C GLU A 294 3.75 -10.42 25.49
N ASP A 295 4.97 -10.69 25.98
CA ASP A 295 6.11 -9.77 25.95
C ASP A 295 6.66 -9.51 24.54
N MET A 296 6.17 -10.24 23.54
CA MET A 296 6.52 -10.04 22.14
C MET A 296 5.85 -8.79 21.56
N TYR A 297 4.57 -8.58 21.89
CA TYR A 297 3.72 -7.51 21.36
C TYR A 297 4.17 -6.16 21.89
N MET A 298 4.20 -5.16 21.01
CA MET A 298 4.73 -3.82 21.32
C MET A 298 3.79 -2.69 20.91
N MET A 299 2.88 -2.93 19.97
CA MET A 299 1.93 -1.91 19.49
C MET A 299 0.58 -1.97 20.20
N SER A 300 0.22 -3.11 20.78
CA SER A 300 -1.06 -3.36 21.40
C SER A 300 -0.92 -4.06 22.74
N ILE A 301 -1.84 -3.80 23.67
CA ILE A 301 -1.94 -4.56 24.92
C ILE A 301 -2.80 -5.82 24.72
N SER A 302 -2.69 -6.79 25.62
CA SER A 302 -3.53 -7.99 25.50
C SER A 302 -5.02 -7.64 25.55
N PRO A 303 -5.89 -8.34 24.79
CA PRO A 303 -7.33 -8.19 24.92
C PRO A 303 -7.84 -8.39 26.36
N GLU A 304 -7.17 -9.24 27.14
CA GLU A 304 -7.51 -9.49 28.55
C GLU A 304 -7.22 -8.27 29.44
N ALA A 305 -6.06 -7.63 29.24
CA ALA A 305 -5.63 -6.42 29.95
C ALA A 305 -6.25 -5.12 29.41
N ALA A 306 -6.95 -5.18 28.27
CA ALA A 306 -7.63 -4.03 27.70
C ALA A 306 -8.77 -3.51 28.59
N PRO A 307 -9.09 -2.20 28.52
CA PRO A 307 -10.10 -1.59 29.38
C PRO A 307 -11.45 -2.33 29.37
N ASP A 308 -12.07 -2.46 30.55
CA ASP A 308 -13.41 -3.06 30.68
C ASP A 308 -14.54 -2.16 30.16
N LYS A 309 -14.24 -0.90 29.82
CA LYS A 309 -15.19 0.02 29.21
C LYS A 309 -14.95 0.11 27.69
N PRO A 310 -15.97 -0.15 26.86
CA PRO A 310 -15.84 0.02 25.41
C PRO A 310 -15.63 1.49 25.03
N GLU A 311 -14.89 1.72 23.96
CA GLU A 311 -14.63 3.04 23.40
C GLU A 311 -15.30 3.15 22.03
N TYR A 312 -15.98 4.26 21.76
CA TYR A 312 -16.57 4.54 20.46
C TYR A 312 -15.65 5.46 19.66
N VAL A 313 -15.40 5.10 18.41
CA VAL A 313 -14.64 5.91 17.47
C VAL A 313 -15.47 6.12 16.21
N GLU A 314 -15.56 7.35 15.72
CA GLU A 314 -16.16 7.66 14.42
C GLU A 314 -15.06 7.95 13.40
N ILE A 315 -15.12 7.30 12.24
CA ILE A 315 -14.22 7.53 11.11
C ILE A 315 -15.01 8.23 10.02
N GLY A 316 -14.59 9.45 9.64
CA GLY A 316 -15.14 10.16 8.50
C GLY A 316 -14.34 9.87 7.23
N MET A 317 -15.04 9.69 6.11
CA MET A 317 -14.43 9.35 4.83
C MET A 317 -14.96 10.21 3.69
N VAL A 318 -14.07 10.48 2.73
CA VAL A 318 -14.36 11.17 1.47
C VAL A 318 -13.74 10.37 0.33
N SER A 319 -14.51 10.08 -0.71
CA SER A 319 -14.10 9.28 -1.87
C SER A 319 -13.39 7.98 -1.48
N GLY A 320 -13.96 7.25 -0.51
CA GLY A 320 -13.44 5.98 -0.01
C GLY A 320 -12.20 6.08 0.89
N LEU A 321 -11.69 7.28 1.19
CA LEU A 321 -10.50 7.48 2.02
C LEU A 321 -10.83 8.13 3.36
N PRO A 322 -10.19 7.71 4.46
CA PRO A 322 -10.39 8.31 5.78
C PRO A 322 -9.77 9.72 5.84
N VAL A 323 -10.52 10.67 6.39
CA VAL A 323 -10.11 12.08 6.52
C VAL A 323 -10.26 12.64 7.94
N SER A 324 -10.99 11.96 8.82
CA SER A 324 -11.20 12.41 10.20
C SER A 324 -11.43 11.27 11.18
N VAL A 325 -11.12 11.55 12.45
CA VAL A 325 -11.40 10.68 13.60
C VAL A 325 -12.16 11.50 14.63
N ASN A 326 -13.34 11.03 15.07
CA ASN A 326 -14.23 11.72 16.01
C ASN A 326 -14.52 13.17 15.60
N GLY A 327 -14.80 13.40 14.31
CA GLY A 327 -15.08 14.72 13.74
C GLY A 327 -13.85 15.62 13.52
N VAL A 328 -12.67 15.24 14.00
CA VAL A 328 -11.43 16.04 13.83
C VAL A 328 -10.71 15.61 12.55
N LYS A 329 -10.52 16.55 11.61
CA LYS A 329 -9.73 16.33 10.39
C LYS A 329 -8.24 16.20 10.74
N LEU A 330 -7.58 15.22 10.16
CA LEU A 330 -6.16 14.91 10.40
C LEU A 330 -5.45 14.63 9.08
N SER A 331 -4.13 14.84 9.04
CA SER A 331 -3.30 14.36 7.94
C SER A 331 -3.28 12.82 7.94
N PRO A 332 -3.00 12.17 6.80
CA PRO A 332 -2.92 10.71 6.70
C PRO A 332 -2.08 10.05 7.81
N ALA A 333 -0.84 10.51 8.03
CA ALA A 333 0.02 9.92 9.07
C ALA A 333 -0.48 10.18 10.50
N SER A 334 -0.99 11.39 10.77
CA SER A 334 -1.56 11.74 12.08
C SER A 334 -2.83 10.93 12.39
N LEU A 335 -3.67 10.70 11.37
CA LEU A 335 -4.89 9.91 11.47
C LEU A 335 -4.55 8.46 11.84
N LEU A 336 -3.64 7.84 11.11
CA LEU A 336 -3.22 6.47 11.36
C LEU A 336 -2.55 6.32 12.74
N SER A 337 -1.67 7.26 13.10
CA SER A 337 -1.04 7.32 14.43
C SER A 337 -2.09 7.35 15.55
N LYS A 338 -3.11 8.20 15.40
CA LYS A 338 -4.17 8.32 16.40
C LYS A 338 -4.97 7.02 16.54
N LEU A 339 -5.25 6.35 15.43
CA LEU A 339 -5.96 5.07 15.44
C LEU A 339 -5.10 3.92 15.98
N ASN A 340 -3.77 3.96 15.80
CA ASN A 340 -2.86 3.01 16.44
C ASN A 340 -2.86 3.18 17.96
N GLU A 341 -2.84 4.41 18.47
CA GLU A 341 -2.94 4.69 19.91
C GLU A 341 -4.25 4.13 20.50
N ILE A 342 -5.38 4.47 19.88
CA ILE A 342 -6.71 4.03 20.32
C ILE A 342 -6.83 2.50 20.20
N GLY A 343 -6.49 1.93 19.04
CA GLY A 343 -6.60 0.51 18.78
C GLY A 343 -5.65 -0.33 19.64
N GLY A 344 -4.42 0.12 19.83
CA GLY A 344 -3.42 -0.53 20.66
C GLY A 344 -3.86 -0.64 22.12
N LYS A 345 -4.47 0.42 22.67
CA LYS A 345 -5.09 0.44 24.00
C LYS A 345 -6.23 -0.57 24.15
N HIS A 346 -6.90 -0.95 23.07
CA HIS A 346 -8.00 -1.93 23.10
C HIS A 346 -7.58 -3.32 22.60
N GLY A 347 -6.29 -3.58 22.38
CA GLY A 347 -5.78 -4.87 21.92
C GLY A 347 -6.19 -5.23 20.49
N ILE A 348 -6.52 -4.24 19.67
CA ILE A 348 -7.04 -4.45 18.30
C ILE A 348 -5.92 -4.85 17.35
N GLY A 349 -6.22 -5.77 16.43
CA GLY A 349 -5.42 -6.00 15.23
C GLY A 349 -4.21 -6.91 15.42
N ARG A 350 -4.21 -7.77 16.44
CA ARG A 350 -3.26 -8.89 16.56
C ARG A 350 -3.70 -10.04 15.64
N ILE A 351 -2.82 -10.46 14.74
CA ILE A 351 -3.05 -11.61 13.85
C ILE A 351 -1.87 -12.59 13.91
N ASP A 352 -2.18 -13.88 13.85
CA ASP A 352 -1.20 -14.97 13.70
C ASP A 352 -1.58 -15.79 12.46
N MET A 353 -0.60 -16.03 11.60
CA MET A 353 -0.80 -16.82 10.40
C MET A 353 0.47 -17.53 9.93
N VAL A 354 0.25 -18.63 9.21
CA VAL A 354 1.24 -19.25 8.33
C VAL A 354 0.92 -18.79 6.91
N GLU A 355 1.79 -17.96 6.34
CA GLU A 355 1.67 -17.38 5.01
C GLU A 355 2.45 -18.16 3.95
N ASN A 356 2.07 -17.99 2.68
CA ASN A 356 2.83 -18.50 1.53
C ASN A 356 3.75 -17.42 0.96
N ARG A 357 5.06 -17.56 1.14
CA ARG A 357 6.01 -16.62 0.53
C ARG A 357 6.05 -16.81 -0.98
N LEU A 358 6.34 -15.72 -1.71
CA LEU A 358 6.49 -15.75 -3.16
C LEU A 358 7.56 -16.75 -3.61
N VAL A 359 8.63 -16.88 -2.81
CA VAL A 359 9.75 -17.79 -3.06
C VAL A 359 9.43 -19.27 -2.77
N GLY A 360 8.15 -19.62 -2.56
CA GLY A 360 7.65 -21.00 -2.52
C GLY A 360 7.69 -21.68 -1.15
N MET A 361 8.15 -21.00 -0.10
CA MET A 361 8.17 -21.52 1.27
C MET A 361 7.04 -20.94 2.11
N LYS A 362 6.57 -21.71 3.10
CA LYS A 362 5.69 -21.18 4.15
C LYS A 362 6.53 -20.48 5.22
N SER A 363 5.96 -19.44 5.82
CA SER A 363 6.52 -18.77 6.99
C SER A 363 5.41 -18.48 7.97
N ARG A 364 5.69 -18.54 9.27
CA ARG A 364 4.76 -18.04 10.29
C ARG A 364 5.14 -16.62 10.65
N GLY A 365 4.16 -15.73 10.66
CA GLY A 365 4.31 -14.35 11.10
C GLY A 365 3.18 -13.97 12.04
N VAL A 366 3.53 -13.22 13.09
CA VAL A 366 2.56 -12.55 13.96
C VAL A 366 2.63 -11.06 13.69
N TYR A 367 1.48 -10.41 13.51
CA TYR A 367 1.41 -9.01 13.15
C TYR A 367 0.49 -8.23 14.08
N GLU A 368 0.85 -6.97 14.32
CA GLU A 368 0.05 -5.99 15.03
C GLU A 368 -0.31 -4.85 14.07
N THR A 369 -1.58 -4.70 13.72
CA THR A 369 -2.07 -3.66 12.80
C THR A 369 -3.31 -2.95 13.37
N PRO A 370 -3.19 -2.24 14.51
CA PRO A 370 -4.35 -1.71 15.25
C PRO A 370 -5.15 -0.69 14.45
N GLY A 371 -4.52 0.38 13.96
CA GLY A 371 -5.19 1.43 13.20
C GLY A 371 -5.70 0.91 11.85
N GLY A 372 -4.92 0.06 11.19
CA GLY A 372 -5.34 -0.55 9.93
C GLY A 372 -6.56 -1.46 10.05
N THR A 373 -6.67 -2.25 11.12
CA THR A 373 -7.84 -3.09 11.39
C THR A 373 -9.11 -2.25 11.57
N ILE A 374 -9.01 -1.12 12.27
CA ILE A 374 -10.11 -0.16 12.43
C ILE A 374 -10.50 0.45 11.08
N LEU A 375 -9.51 0.88 10.29
CA LEU A 375 -9.75 1.50 8.98
C LEU A 375 -10.37 0.55 7.96
N PHE A 376 -9.85 -0.68 7.84
CA PHE A 376 -10.41 -1.71 6.96
C PHE A 376 -11.86 -2.03 7.33
N THR A 377 -12.15 -2.11 8.63
CA THR A 377 -13.53 -2.28 9.09
C THR A 377 -14.37 -1.07 8.68
N ALA A 378 -13.94 0.16 8.95
CA ALA A 378 -14.73 1.34 8.61
C ALA A 378 -14.97 1.47 7.08
N ALA A 379 -13.97 1.19 6.25
CA ALA A 379 -14.05 1.34 4.80
C ALA A 379 -15.08 0.37 4.19
N ARG A 380 -14.96 -0.93 4.50
CA ARG A 380 -15.90 -1.97 4.07
C ARG A 380 -17.34 -1.63 4.44
N GLU A 381 -17.53 -1.08 5.63
CA GLU A 381 -18.85 -0.81 6.17
C GLU A 381 -19.49 0.41 5.49
N LEU A 382 -18.72 1.45 5.17
CA LEU A 382 -19.25 2.57 4.39
C LEU A 382 -19.57 2.17 2.93
N GLU A 383 -18.76 1.28 2.35
CA GLU A 383 -18.99 0.75 1.01
C GLU A 383 -20.31 -0.03 0.91
N SER A 384 -20.70 -0.76 1.96
CA SER A 384 -21.98 -1.46 2.01
C SER A 384 -23.20 -0.53 1.85
N LEU A 385 -23.05 0.77 2.16
CA LEU A 385 -24.09 1.78 1.92
C LEU A 385 -23.98 2.41 0.53
N THR A 386 -22.81 2.44 -0.08
CA THR A 386 -22.51 3.37 -1.19
C THR A 386 -22.19 2.69 -2.52
N LEU A 387 -21.88 1.39 -2.51
CA LEU A 387 -21.64 0.59 -3.70
C LEU A 387 -22.84 -0.31 -4.01
N ASP A 388 -23.18 -0.43 -5.29
CA ASP A 388 -24.18 -1.41 -5.73
C ASP A 388 -23.63 -2.84 -5.67
N ARG A 389 -24.54 -3.82 -5.77
CA ARG A 389 -24.23 -5.25 -5.61
C ARG A 389 -23.15 -5.74 -6.57
N GLU A 390 -23.25 -5.44 -7.85
CA GLU A 390 -22.34 -5.98 -8.87
C GLU A 390 -20.95 -5.36 -8.74
N THR A 391 -20.91 -4.03 -8.53
CA THR A 391 -19.66 -3.32 -8.31
C THR A 391 -18.90 -3.86 -7.10
N MET A 392 -19.60 -4.12 -5.99
CA MET A 392 -18.98 -4.69 -4.78
C MET A 392 -18.40 -6.09 -5.04
N GLN A 393 -19.10 -6.96 -5.77
CA GLN A 393 -18.61 -8.31 -6.11
C GLN A 393 -17.38 -8.29 -7.03
N VAL A 394 -17.37 -7.40 -8.03
CA VAL A 394 -16.21 -7.22 -8.91
C VAL A 394 -15.03 -6.64 -8.14
N LYS A 395 -15.29 -5.65 -7.28
CA LYS A 395 -14.29 -5.06 -6.40
C LYS A 395 -13.61 -6.13 -5.54
N ASP A 396 -14.38 -6.96 -4.84
CA ASP A 396 -13.85 -8.01 -3.96
C ASP A 396 -12.96 -9.01 -4.73
N SER A 397 -13.36 -9.34 -5.96
CA SER A 397 -12.55 -10.22 -6.83
C SER A 397 -11.21 -9.58 -7.22
N LEU A 398 -11.23 -8.28 -7.53
CA LEU A 398 -10.01 -7.52 -7.86
C LEU A 398 -9.13 -7.28 -6.63
N ALA A 399 -9.72 -7.09 -5.45
CA ALA A 399 -9.02 -6.89 -4.19
C ALA A 399 -8.06 -8.04 -3.88
N LEU A 400 -8.47 -9.28 -4.16
CA LEU A 400 -7.62 -10.47 -4.01
C LEU A 400 -6.39 -10.38 -4.91
N LYS A 401 -6.60 -10.07 -6.21
CA LYS A 401 -5.48 -9.96 -7.15
C LYS A 401 -4.57 -8.77 -6.82
N TYR A 402 -5.15 -7.66 -6.39
CA TYR A 402 -4.42 -6.49 -5.92
C TYR A 402 -3.47 -6.86 -4.77
N ALA A 403 -3.98 -7.56 -3.75
CA ALA A 403 -3.19 -8.01 -2.61
C ALA A 403 -2.03 -8.93 -3.03
N GLU A 404 -2.25 -9.85 -3.98
CA GLU A 404 -1.19 -10.69 -4.54
C GLU A 404 -0.07 -9.88 -5.21
N LEU A 405 -0.43 -8.87 -6.01
CA LEU A 405 0.55 -8.02 -6.72
C LEU A 405 1.40 -7.23 -5.72
N VAL A 406 0.77 -6.61 -4.73
CA VAL A 406 1.47 -5.86 -3.67
C VAL A 406 2.36 -6.79 -2.85
N TYR A 407 1.85 -7.96 -2.44
CA TYR A 407 2.63 -8.95 -1.70
C TYR A 407 3.87 -9.40 -2.47
N ALA A 408 3.73 -9.61 -3.79
CA ALA A 408 4.77 -10.05 -4.70
C ALA A 408 5.73 -8.93 -5.15
N GLY A 409 5.61 -7.71 -4.63
CA GLY A 409 6.51 -6.60 -4.97
C GLY A 409 6.23 -5.94 -6.33
N ARG A 410 5.10 -6.26 -6.94
CA ARG A 410 4.65 -5.68 -8.21
C ARG A 410 3.87 -4.39 -7.97
N TRP A 411 4.43 -3.49 -7.15
CA TRP A 411 3.82 -2.19 -6.90
C TRP A 411 3.75 -1.40 -8.20
N PHE A 412 4.86 -1.12 -8.88
CA PHE A 412 4.90 -0.34 -10.14
C PHE A 412 4.44 -1.11 -11.39
N ASP A 413 3.52 -2.06 -11.21
CA ASP A 413 2.98 -2.86 -12.31
C ASP A 413 1.76 -2.20 -12.97
N PRO A 414 1.66 -2.15 -14.31
CA PRO A 414 0.53 -1.54 -15.01
C PRO A 414 -0.83 -2.16 -14.63
N LEU A 415 -0.87 -3.45 -14.28
CA LEU A 415 -2.12 -4.08 -13.85
C LEU A 415 -2.61 -3.52 -12.51
N ARG A 416 -1.70 -3.30 -11.56
CA ARG A 416 -2.02 -2.70 -10.25
C ARG A 416 -2.48 -1.25 -10.43
N GLU A 417 -1.81 -0.47 -11.29
CA GLU A 417 -2.21 0.91 -11.63
C GLU A 417 -3.59 0.98 -12.25
N SER A 418 -3.89 0.05 -13.15
CA SER A 418 -5.21 -0.05 -13.77
C SER A 418 -6.30 -0.39 -12.74
N MET A 419 -5.98 -1.25 -11.76
CA MET A 419 -6.87 -1.53 -10.65
C MET A 419 -7.08 -0.31 -9.76
N ASP A 420 -6.04 0.48 -9.45
CA ASP A 420 -6.20 1.72 -8.69
C ASP A 420 -7.18 2.69 -9.37
N ALA A 421 -7.05 2.88 -10.69
CA ALA A 421 -7.98 3.72 -11.45
C ALA A 421 -9.44 3.22 -11.36
N PHE A 422 -9.64 1.90 -11.41
CA PHE A 422 -10.96 1.30 -11.19
C PHE A 422 -11.47 1.55 -9.76
N MET A 423 -10.64 1.30 -8.74
CA MET A 423 -10.99 1.48 -7.33
C MET A 423 -11.33 2.93 -7.00
N GLU A 424 -10.57 3.88 -7.53
CA GLU A 424 -10.84 5.32 -7.42
C GLU A 424 -12.20 5.66 -8.02
N LYS A 425 -12.47 5.17 -9.23
CA LYS A 425 -13.72 5.47 -9.91
C LYS A 425 -14.95 4.99 -9.15
N ILE A 426 -14.93 3.75 -8.67
CA ILE A 426 -16.10 3.18 -7.98
C ILE A 426 -16.34 3.81 -6.61
N THR A 427 -15.30 4.32 -5.95
CA THR A 427 -15.39 4.90 -4.60
C THR A 427 -15.60 6.43 -4.58
N GLU A 428 -15.75 7.10 -5.73
CA GLU A 428 -15.97 8.56 -5.82
C GLU A 428 -17.13 9.08 -4.95
N LYS A 429 -18.16 8.25 -4.74
CA LYS A 429 -19.34 8.57 -3.92
C LYS A 429 -19.35 7.89 -2.55
N THR A 430 -18.26 7.24 -2.16
CA THR A 430 -18.11 6.64 -0.83
C THR A 430 -17.74 7.72 0.19
N ASN A 431 -18.71 8.58 0.50
CA ASN A 431 -18.59 9.68 1.47
C ASN A 431 -19.48 9.40 2.68
N GLY A 432 -19.04 9.75 3.88
CA GLY A 432 -19.85 9.58 5.08
C GLY A 432 -19.05 9.30 6.34
N SER A 433 -19.68 8.67 7.32
CA SER A 433 -19.01 8.26 8.56
C SER A 433 -19.44 6.85 9.02
N VAL A 434 -18.51 6.16 9.67
CA VAL A 434 -18.78 4.89 10.35
C VAL A 434 -18.36 5.01 11.80
N ARG A 435 -19.30 4.74 12.71
CA ARG A 435 -19.05 4.68 14.15
C ARG A 435 -18.81 3.24 14.56
N LEU A 436 -17.65 2.98 15.14
CA LEU A 436 -17.19 1.68 15.60
C LEU A 436 -17.12 1.68 17.12
N LYS A 437 -17.39 0.51 17.71
CA LYS A 437 -17.20 0.20 19.14
C LYS A 437 -16.00 -0.73 19.25
N LEU A 438 -15.00 -0.29 19.99
CA LEU A 438 -13.76 -1.02 20.28
C LEU A 438 -13.84 -1.59 21.69
N TYR A 439 -13.56 -2.88 21.81
CA TYR A 439 -13.62 -3.57 23.09
C TYR A 439 -12.82 -4.87 23.06
N LYS A 440 -11.80 -4.97 23.93
CA LYS A 440 -11.04 -6.21 24.20
C LYS A 440 -10.73 -7.03 22.95
N GLY A 441 -9.92 -6.47 22.04
CA GLY A 441 -9.49 -7.08 20.80
C GLY A 441 -10.51 -7.03 19.65
N SER A 442 -11.74 -6.60 19.92
CA SER A 442 -12.83 -6.62 18.95
C SER A 442 -13.20 -5.22 18.42
N VAL A 443 -13.51 -5.17 17.12
CA VAL A 443 -14.10 -4.01 16.45
C VAL A 443 -15.51 -4.40 16.00
N SER A 444 -16.52 -3.74 16.53
CA SER A 444 -17.92 -3.94 16.12
C SER A 444 -18.52 -2.65 15.59
N VAL A 445 -19.35 -2.73 14.55
CA VAL A 445 -19.99 -1.53 13.98
C VAL A 445 -21.18 -1.10 14.82
N ALA A 446 -21.21 0.17 15.21
CA ALA A 446 -22.31 0.77 15.95
C ALA A 446 -23.31 1.46 15.02
N SER A 447 -22.83 2.23 14.03
CA SER A 447 -23.67 2.89 13.03
C SER A 447 -22.87 3.30 11.79
N ARG A 448 -23.58 3.56 10.68
CA ARG A 448 -23.02 4.04 9.41
C ARG A 448 -23.94 5.14 8.89
N THR A 449 -23.39 6.19 8.31
CA THR A 449 -24.16 7.27 7.68
C THR A 449 -23.49 7.72 6.40
N SER A 450 -24.28 8.00 5.36
CA SER A 450 -23.76 8.51 4.10
C SER A 450 -24.80 9.39 3.40
N PRO A 451 -24.42 10.57 2.89
CA PRO A 451 -25.28 11.34 1.98
C PRO A 451 -25.43 10.66 0.60
N ASN A 452 -24.65 9.63 0.31
CA ASN A 452 -24.66 8.86 -0.92
C ASN A 452 -25.18 7.43 -0.71
N SER A 453 -25.96 7.21 0.35
CA SER A 453 -26.53 5.90 0.66
C SER A 453 -27.47 5.41 -0.45
N LEU A 454 -27.23 4.19 -0.92
CA LEU A 454 -28.13 3.39 -1.76
C LEU A 454 -29.17 2.63 -0.94
N TYR A 455 -29.00 2.55 0.40
CA TYR A 455 -30.02 2.01 1.30
C TYR A 455 -31.21 2.96 1.38
N ARG A 456 -32.40 2.42 1.11
CA ARG A 456 -33.70 3.11 1.12
C ARG A 456 -34.68 2.37 2.01
N GLU A 457 -34.92 2.92 3.20
CA GLU A 457 -35.80 2.33 4.22
C GLU A 457 -37.21 2.05 3.66
N ASP A 458 -37.75 2.99 2.90
CA ASP A 458 -39.09 2.94 2.29
C ASP A 458 -39.26 1.90 1.18
N ILE A 459 -38.17 1.32 0.68
CA ILE A 459 -38.18 0.16 -0.22
C ILE A 459 -37.94 -1.14 0.56
N SER A 460 -37.10 -1.11 1.59
CA SER A 460 -36.70 -2.28 2.37
C SER A 460 -37.66 -2.69 3.49
N SER A 461 -38.53 -1.79 3.94
CA SER A 461 -39.46 -2.04 5.05
C SER A 461 -40.48 -3.12 4.70
N PHE A 462 -40.95 -3.84 5.71
CA PHE A 462 -42.06 -4.80 5.59
C PHE A 462 -43.42 -4.10 5.49
N GLU A 463 -43.48 -2.80 5.79
CA GLU A 463 -44.69 -1.99 5.64
C GLU A 463 -45.00 -1.77 4.15
N SER A 464 -46.29 -1.63 3.81
CA SER A 464 -46.73 -1.50 2.43
C SER A 464 -46.25 -0.17 1.80
N GLY A 465 -45.13 -0.21 1.10
CA GLY A 465 -44.63 0.89 0.27
C GLY A 465 -45.23 0.87 -1.14
N GLN A 466 -45.44 2.04 -1.75
CA GLN A 466 -45.94 2.15 -3.13
C GLN A 466 -44.85 1.97 -4.20
N ILE A 467 -43.58 1.88 -3.80
CA ILE A 467 -42.43 1.92 -4.72
C ILE A 467 -42.05 0.52 -5.23
N TYR A 468 -42.29 -0.54 -4.45
CA TYR A 468 -41.90 -1.91 -4.79
C TYR A 468 -43.14 -2.82 -4.92
N ASP A 469 -43.40 -3.32 -6.13
CA ASP A 469 -44.46 -4.31 -6.36
C ASP A 469 -43.95 -5.72 -6.10
N GLN A 470 -44.45 -6.36 -5.04
CA GLN A 470 -44.08 -7.72 -4.68
C GLN A 470 -44.48 -8.76 -5.74
N ALA A 471 -45.48 -8.47 -6.59
CA ALA A 471 -45.92 -9.40 -7.64
C ALA A 471 -44.84 -9.62 -8.72
N ASP A 472 -43.99 -8.63 -8.97
CA ASP A 472 -42.91 -8.71 -9.96
C ASP A 472 -41.87 -9.79 -9.61
N ALA A 473 -41.68 -10.07 -8.31
CA ALA A 473 -40.74 -11.08 -7.84
C ALA A 473 -41.03 -12.47 -8.43
N ALA A 474 -42.31 -12.82 -8.65
CA ALA A 474 -42.68 -14.11 -9.22
C ALA A 474 -42.21 -14.25 -10.68
N GLY A 475 -42.32 -13.17 -11.47
CA GLY A 475 -41.80 -13.13 -12.83
C GLY A 475 -40.28 -13.21 -12.86
N PHE A 476 -39.62 -12.39 -12.04
CA PHE A 476 -38.17 -12.39 -11.89
C PHE A 476 -37.61 -13.77 -11.54
N ILE A 477 -38.14 -14.45 -10.51
CA ILE A 477 -37.67 -15.77 -10.07
C ILE A 477 -37.80 -16.82 -11.19
N ARG A 478 -38.93 -16.80 -11.93
CA ARG A 478 -39.14 -17.75 -13.04
C ARG A 478 -38.11 -17.57 -14.15
N LEU A 479 -37.77 -16.33 -14.49
CA LEU A 479 -36.80 -16.02 -15.55
C LEU A 479 -35.36 -16.24 -15.09
N TYR A 480 -35.00 -15.74 -13.91
CA TYR A 480 -33.66 -15.86 -13.35
C TYR A 480 -33.28 -17.32 -13.04
N GLY A 481 -34.24 -18.11 -12.52
CA GLY A 481 -34.06 -19.53 -12.23
C GLY A 481 -34.21 -20.46 -13.43
N LEU A 482 -34.53 -19.95 -14.63
CA LEU A 482 -34.79 -20.78 -15.81
C LEU A 482 -33.65 -21.75 -16.14
N PRO A 483 -32.35 -21.35 -16.14
CA PRO A 483 -31.26 -22.28 -16.43
C PRO A 483 -31.19 -23.45 -15.45
N MET A 484 -31.46 -23.21 -14.16
CA MET A 484 -31.48 -24.26 -13.14
C MET A 484 -32.63 -25.23 -13.36
N ARG A 485 -33.81 -24.70 -13.73
CA ARG A 485 -35.00 -25.51 -14.02
C ARG A 485 -34.79 -26.40 -15.25
N VAL A 486 -34.20 -25.86 -16.32
CA VAL A 486 -33.89 -26.62 -17.55
C VAL A 486 -32.91 -27.75 -17.26
N ARG A 487 -31.82 -27.48 -16.52
CA ARG A 487 -30.87 -28.54 -16.12
C ARG A 487 -31.58 -29.68 -15.38
N ALA A 488 -32.41 -29.36 -14.40
CA ALA A 488 -33.16 -30.35 -13.63
C ALA A 488 -34.20 -31.11 -14.46
N MET A 489 -34.80 -30.47 -15.48
CA MET A 489 -35.72 -31.13 -16.41
C MET A 489 -34.99 -32.16 -17.27
N LEU A 490 -33.83 -31.78 -17.83
CA LEU A 490 -33.00 -32.69 -18.63
C LEU A 490 -32.51 -33.89 -17.79
N GLU A 491 -32.06 -33.67 -16.56
CA GLU A 491 -31.65 -34.73 -15.62
C GLU A 491 -32.80 -35.71 -15.30
N LYS A 492 -34.06 -35.25 -15.35
CA LYS A 492 -35.26 -36.05 -15.10
C LYS A 492 -35.92 -36.59 -16.37
N GLY A 493 -35.44 -36.21 -17.56
CA GLY A 493 -36.05 -36.57 -18.84
C GLY A 493 -37.45 -35.97 -19.07
N ILE A 494 -37.70 -34.76 -18.55
CA ILE A 494 -38.95 -34.00 -18.73
C ILE A 494 -38.88 -33.12 -19.98
#